data_AF-A0A540M4L5-F1
#
_entry.id   AF-A0A540M4L5-F1
#
_cell.length_a   1.000
_cell.length_b   1.000
_cell.length_c   1.000
_cell.angle_alpha   90.00
_cell.angle_beta   90.00
_cell.angle_gamma   90.00
#
_symmetry.space_group_name_H-M   'P 1'
#
loop_
_entity.id
_entity.type
_entity.pdbx_description
1 polymer ?
#
loop_
_entity_poly.entity_id
_entity_poly.type
_entity_poly.pdbx_seq_one_letter_code
_entity_poly.pdbx_strand_id
1 'polypeptide(L)'
;MHDLLQKLGKHIVYEESPTEPGKRSRLWHYEDVRSVLTENRGTKKIRGIVVELPKSDVIPLNPECFLLMVNLEIFINRNASFFGHIDYLPNSLRWIELGGRSNIYIKHTVAFNLKCNYNPRHLVMFDLSSSGIRQLKEFKIRT
;
A
#
# COMPACT_ATOMS: atom_id res chain seq x y z
N MET A 1 9.93 -2.80 19.31
CA MET A 1 10.99 -3.38 18.47
C MET A 1 12.24 -2.55 18.69
N HIS A 2 13.37 -3.15 19.05
CA HIS A 2 14.60 -2.41 19.36
C HIS A 2 15.20 -1.79 18.08
N ASP A 3 15.71 -0.56 18.15
CA ASP A 3 16.16 0.22 16.98
C ASP A 3 17.22 -0.51 16.14
N LEU A 4 18.14 -1.22 16.79
CA LEU A 4 19.18 -1.99 16.09
C LEU A 4 18.61 -3.15 15.26
N LEU A 5 17.63 -3.89 15.81
CA LEU A 5 16.99 -4.98 15.09
C LEU A 5 16.19 -4.44 13.90
N GLN A 6 15.54 -3.29 14.06
CA GLN A 6 14.85 -2.64 12.97
C GLN A 6 15.83 -2.20 11.87
N LYS A 7 16.96 -1.58 12.23
CA LYS A 7 18.00 -1.17 11.28
C LYS A 7 18.57 -2.37 10.52
N LEU A 8 18.87 -3.45 11.22
CA LEU A 8 19.36 -4.69 10.59
C LEU A 8 18.32 -5.29 9.62
N GLY A 9 17.06 -5.39 10.05
CA GLY A 9 15.99 -5.90 9.19
C GLY A 9 15.78 -5.04 7.94
N LYS A 10 15.87 -3.71 8.08
CA LYS A 10 15.82 -2.76 6.95
C LYS A 10 17.02 -2.95 6.01
N HIS A 11 18.22 -3.11 6.56
CA HIS A 11 19.43 -3.34 5.77
C HIS A 11 19.33 -4.63 4.95
N ILE A 12 18.91 -5.75 5.55
CA ILE A 12 18.74 -7.03 4.84
C ILE A 12 17.81 -6.89 3.63
N VAL A 13 16.69 -6.18 3.79
CA VAL A 13 15.75 -5.97 2.69
C VAL A 13 16.30 -5.03 1.61
N TYR A 14 17.06 -4.02 2.01
CA TYR A 14 17.75 -3.15 1.06
C TYR A 14 18.73 -3.95 0.18
N GLU A 15 19.49 -4.86 0.78
CA GLU A 15 20.44 -5.75 0.08
C GLU A 15 19.77 -6.74 -0.88
N GLU A 16 18.46 -7.02 -0.74
CA GLU A 16 17.74 -7.85 -1.72
C GLU A 16 17.75 -7.23 -3.13
N SER A 17 17.75 -5.90 -3.20
CA SER A 17 17.93 -5.15 -4.45
C SER A 17 18.26 -3.67 -4.16
N PRO A 18 19.56 -3.31 -4.11
CA PRO A 18 19.96 -1.94 -3.80
C PRO A 18 19.45 -0.90 -4.82
N THR A 19 19.42 -1.27 -6.10
CA THR A 19 19.11 -0.35 -7.22
C THR A 19 17.66 -0.38 -7.70
N GLU A 20 16.93 -1.48 -7.44
CA GLU A 20 15.55 -1.64 -7.92
C GLU A 20 14.60 -1.91 -6.75
N PRO A 21 14.07 -0.85 -6.10
CA PRO A 21 13.20 -1.01 -4.93
C PRO A 21 11.99 -1.93 -5.20
N GLY A 22 11.45 -1.91 -6.41
CA GLY A 22 10.36 -2.80 -6.83
C GLY A 22 10.63 -4.30 -6.70
N LYS A 23 11.91 -4.71 -6.62
CA LYS A 23 12.36 -6.10 -6.45
C LYS A 23 12.69 -6.47 -5.01
N ARG A 24 12.48 -5.57 -4.04
CA ARG A 24 12.61 -5.87 -2.61
C ARG A 24 11.33 -6.50 -2.06
N SER A 25 11.45 -7.25 -0.97
CA SER A 25 10.33 -7.89 -0.30
C SER A 25 9.46 -6.90 0.47
N ARG A 26 10.04 -5.79 0.95
CA ARG A 26 9.34 -4.77 1.73
C ARG A 26 9.83 -3.37 1.35
N LEU A 27 8.93 -2.40 1.42
CA LEU A 27 9.23 -0.99 1.19
C LEU A 27 8.76 -0.12 2.36
N TRP A 28 9.59 0.85 2.76
CA TRP A 28 9.28 1.86 3.77
C TRP A 28 9.96 3.21 3.51
N HIS A 29 10.99 3.27 2.65
CA HIS A 29 11.62 4.53 2.30
C HIS A 29 10.69 5.31 1.36
N TYR A 30 10.35 6.54 1.73
CA TYR A 30 9.25 7.26 1.09
C TYR A 30 9.47 7.52 -0.41
N GLU A 31 10.70 7.76 -0.84
CA GLU A 31 11.05 7.98 -2.25
C GLU A 31 10.86 6.71 -3.08
N ASP A 32 11.32 5.58 -2.54
CA ASP A 32 11.19 4.27 -3.16
C ASP A 32 9.72 3.87 -3.28
N VAL A 33 8.95 4.06 -2.21
CA VAL A 33 7.51 3.79 -2.19
C VAL A 33 6.79 4.65 -3.22
N ARG A 34 7.09 5.97 -3.26
CA ARG A 34 6.47 6.89 -4.21
C ARG A 34 6.76 6.46 -5.64
N SER A 35 8.04 6.27 -6.00
CA SER A 35 8.43 5.84 -7.36
C SER A 35 7.80 4.51 -7.74
N VAL A 36 7.82 3.51 -6.85
CA VAL A 36 7.24 2.18 -7.13
C VAL A 36 5.73 2.26 -7.39
N LEU A 37 4.99 3.04 -6.62
CA LEU A 37 3.54 3.18 -6.76
C LEU A 37 3.15 4.04 -7.97
N THR A 38 3.84 5.16 -8.22
CA THR A 38 3.49 6.08 -9.32
C THR A 38 3.93 5.57 -10.69
N GLU A 39 5.00 4.78 -10.74
CA GLU A 39 5.57 4.26 -11.99
C GLU A 39 5.23 2.78 -12.24
N ASN A 40 4.34 2.18 -11.43
CA ASN A 40 3.93 0.78 -11.54
C ASN A 40 5.11 -0.21 -11.53
N ARG A 41 6.19 0.09 -10.82
CA ARG A 41 7.42 -0.74 -10.78
C ARG A 41 7.36 -1.87 -9.75
N GLY A 42 6.23 -2.05 -9.08
CA GLY A 42 6.07 -3.12 -8.10
C GLY A 42 6.15 -4.49 -8.74
N THR A 43 6.72 -5.46 -8.03
CA THR A 43 6.83 -6.84 -8.53
C THR A 43 6.24 -7.84 -7.53
N LYS A 44 6.08 -9.10 -7.97
CA LYS A 44 5.64 -10.21 -7.13
C LYS A 44 6.52 -10.47 -5.90
N LYS A 45 7.70 -9.86 -5.80
CA LYS A 45 8.55 -9.97 -4.61
C LYS A 45 8.02 -9.15 -3.44
N ILE A 46 7.35 -8.03 -3.71
CA ILE A 46 6.84 -7.15 -2.66
C ILE A 46 5.73 -7.87 -1.89
N ARG A 47 5.93 -7.97 -0.58
CA ARG A 47 4.98 -8.51 0.39
C ARG A 47 4.44 -7.45 1.34
N GLY A 48 5.16 -6.36 1.55
CA GLY A 48 4.73 -5.30 2.47
C GLY A 48 5.16 -3.90 2.03
N ILE A 49 4.25 -2.93 2.17
CA ILE A 49 4.51 -1.52 1.90
C ILE A 49 4.03 -0.71 3.12
N VAL A 50 4.91 0.14 3.62
CA VAL A 50 4.58 1.18 4.61
C VAL A 50 4.85 2.54 3.98
N VAL A 51 3.82 3.38 3.92
CA VAL A 51 3.90 4.73 3.35
C VAL A 51 4.00 5.74 4.49
N GLU A 52 5.20 6.26 4.70
CA GLU A 52 5.50 7.23 5.76
C GLU A 52 6.30 8.39 5.17
N LEU A 53 5.58 9.39 4.64
CA LEU A 53 6.20 10.59 4.10
C LEU A 53 6.71 11.48 5.23
N PRO A 54 7.86 12.16 5.08
CA PRO A 54 8.34 13.12 6.08
C PRO A 54 7.45 14.38 6.14
N LYS A 55 6.83 14.75 5.03
CA LYS A 55 5.80 15.79 4.93
C LYS A 55 4.59 15.20 4.22
N SER A 56 3.38 15.48 4.73
CA SER A 56 2.14 15.04 4.08
C SER A 56 2.07 15.59 2.66
N ASP A 57 1.89 14.71 1.70
CA ASP A 57 1.79 15.02 0.27
C ASP A 57 0.86 14.01 -0.41
N VAL A 58 0.49 14.30 -1.66
CA VAL A 58 -0.38 13.45 -2.48
C VAL A 58 0.46 12.50 -3.33
N ILE A 59 0.11 11.21 -3.29
CA ILE A 59 0.62 10.19 -4.19
C ILE A 59 -0.50 9.82 -5.18
N PRO A 60 -0.33 10.11 -6.48
CA PRO A 60 -1.28 9.66 -7.49
C PRO A 60 -1.15 8.14 -7.65
N LEU A 61 -2.26 7.42 -7.51
CA LEU A 61 -2.32 5.98 -7.73
C LEU A 61 -2.84 5.70 -9.14
N ASN A 62 -2.13 4.82 -9.84
CA ASN A 62 -2.56 4.28 -11.12
C ASN A 62 -3.48 3.05 -10.90
N PRO A 63 -4.45 2.80 -11.79
CA PRO A 63 -5.37 1.66 -11.68
C PRO A 63 -4.70 0.30 -11.50
N GLU A 64 -3.52 0.14 -12.10
CA GLU A 64 -2.74 -1.10 -12.14
C GLU A 64 -1.53 -1.09 -11.20
N CYS A 65 -1.39 -0.10 -10.32
CA CYS A 65 -0.20 0.03 -9.46
C CYS A 65 0.08 -1.23 -8.62
N PHE A 66 -0.96 -1.96 -8.19
CA PHE A 66 -0.83 -3.22 -7.46
C PHE A 66 -0.90 -4.49 -8.33
N LEU A 67 -1.10 -4.37 -9.64
CA LEU A 67 -1.38 -5.49 -10.54
C LEU A 67 -0.29 -6.58 -10.49
N LEU A 68 0.98 -6.16 -10.52
CA LEU A 68 2.13 -7.07 -10.51
C LEU A 68 2.55 -7.51 -9.10
N MET A 69 2.00 -6.88 -8.06
CA MET A 69 2.31 -7.15 -6.65
C MET A 69 1.41 -8.24 -6.08
N VAL A 70 1.29 -9.36 -6.79
CA VAL A 70 0.34 -10.46 -6.49
C VAL A 70 0.55 -11.12 -5.11
N ASN A 71 1.70 -10.90 -4.47
CA ASN A 71 2.04 -11.42 -3.14
C ASN A 71 2.03 -10.35 -2.04
N LEU A 72 1.52 -9.14 -2.32
CA LEU A 72 1.41 -8.08 -1.33
C LEU A 72 0.39 -8.46 -0.26
N GLU A 73 0.87 -8.56 0.98
CA GLU A 73 0.08 -8.96 2.14
C GLU A 73 -0.29 -7.76 3.02
N ILE A 74 0.56 -6.72 3.05
CA ILE A 74 0.41 -5.58 3.97
C ILE A 74 0.60 -4.27 3.21
N PHE A 75 -0.38 -3.37 3.31
CA PHE A 75 -0.28 -2.00 2.84
C PHE A 75 -0.74 -1.04 3.95
N ILE A 76 0.17 -0.25 4.50
CA ILE A 76 -0.13 0.67 5.60
C ILE A 76 0.28 2.08 5.18
N ASN A 77 -0.67 3.01 5.22
CA ASN A 77 -0.42 4.42 5.01
C ASN A 77 -0.47 5.19 6.32
N ARG A 78 0.61 5.91 6.64
CA ARG A 78 0.72 6.72 7.86
C ARG A 78 0.62 8.21 7.60
N ASN A 79 1.16 8.70 6.48
CA ASN A 79 1.32 10.14 6.23
C ASN A 79 1.28 10.54 4.74
N ALA A 80 0.62 9.77 3.88
CA ALA A 80 0.33 10.18 2.50
C ALA A 80 -1.18 10.36 2.30
N SER A 81 -1.56 11.24 1.38
CA SER A 81 -2.87 11.24 0.77
C SER A 81 -2.80 10.56 -0.60
N PHE A 82 -3.85 9.83 -0.97
CA PHE A 82 -3.92 9.15 -2.26
C PHE A 82 -5.00 9.78 -3.13
N PHE A 83 -4.71 9.88 -4.43
CA PHE A 83 -5.62 10.36 -5.45
C PHE A 83 -5.66 9.41 -6.63
N GLY A 84 -6.84 9.14 -7.19
CA GLY A 84 -7.01 8.33 -8.39
C GLY A 84 -8.01 7.19 -8.20
N HIS A 85 -7.81 6.10 -8.94
CA HIS A 85 -8.61 4.89 -8.79
C HIS A 85 -7.74 3.64 -8.86
N ILE A 86 -8.23 2.56 -8.26
CA ILE A 86 -7.57 1.27 -8.19
C ILE A 86 -8.53 0.22 -8.77
N ASP A 87 -8.09 -0.48 -9.80
CA ASP A 87 -8.87 -1.54 -10.47
C ASP A 87 -8.45 -2.93 -9.97
N TYR A 88 -7.26 -3.03 -9.38
CA TYR A 88 -6.70 -4.29 -8.90
C TYR A 88 -6.19 -4.18 -7.47
N LEU A 89 -6.60 -5.12 -6.63
CA LEU A 89 -5.95 -5.43 -5.37
C LEU A 89 -5.55 -6.92 -5.37
N PRO A 90 -4.41 -7.27 -4.77
CA PRO A 90 -3.96 -8.66 -4.74
C PRO A 90 -4.77 -9.48 -3.73
N ASN A 91 -5.17 -10.70 -4.10
CA ASN A 91 -5.92 -11.60 -3.21
C ASN A 91 -5.10 -12.07 -1.99
N SER A 92 -3.78 -11.91 -2.03
CA SER A 92 -2.88 -12.17 -0.89
C SER A 92 -2.94 -11.09 0.19
N LEU A 93 -3.61 -9.96 -0.07
CA LEU A 93 -3.70 -8.84 0.86
C LEU A 93 -4.42 -9.27 2.15
N ARG A 94 -3.73 -9.06 3.27
CA ARG A 94 -4.17 -9.43 4.62
C ARG A 94 -4.46 -8.20 5.47
N TRP A 95 -3.78 -7.10 5.21
CA TRP A 95 -3.95 -5.83 5.92
C TRP A 95 -3.87 -4.69 4.92
N ILE A 96 -4.91 -3.87 4.87
CA ILE A 96 -4.87 -2.54 4.27
C ILE A 96 -5.35 -1.48 5.26
N GLU A 97 -4.53 -0.47 5.46
CA GLU A 97 -4.82 0.70 6.29
C GLU A 97 -4.51 1.94 5.46
N LEU A 98 -5.56 2.66 5.05
CA LEU A 98 -5.42 3.93 4.33
C LEU A 98 -5.62 5.12 5.25
N GLY A 99 -6.17 4.91 6.44
CA GLY A 99 -6.51 5.93 7.43
C GLY A 99 -5.34 6.46 8.24
N GLY A 100 -4.24 6.85 7.58
CA GLY A 100 -3.12 7.51 8.23
C GLY A 100 -3.56 8.77 8.97
N ARG A 101 -2.67 9.37 9.77
CA ARG A 101 -2.86 10.71 10.34
C ARG A 101 -2.76 11.76 9.23
N SER A 102 -3.54 11.61 8.16
CA SER A 102 -3.62 12.59 7.09
C SER A 102 -4.04 13.90 7.76
N ASN A 103 -3.23 14.92 7.51
CA ASN A 103 -3.51 16.26 7.98
C ASN A 103 -4.96 16.60 7.58
N ILE A 104 -5.72 17.23 8.49
CA ILE A 104 -7.17 17.42 8.42
C ILE A 104 -7.62 18.11 7.09
N TYR A 105 -6.66 18.72 6.39
CA TYR A 105 -6.80 19.44 5.14
C TYR A 105 -6.67 18.60 3.86
N ILE A 106 -6.02 17.43 3.87
CA ILE A 106 -5.83 16.61 2.66
C ILE A 106 -6.56 15.28 2.83
N LYS A 107 -7.66 15.12 2.08
CA LYS A 107 -8.49 13.90 2.08
C LYS A 107 -8.02 12.94 1.00
N HIS A 108 -8.11 11.65 1.27
CA HIS A 108 -7.96 10.66 0.22
C HIS A 108 -9.13 10.79 -0.77
N THR A 109 -8.82 10.71 -2.05
CA THR A 109 -9.81 10.67 -3.13
C THR A 109 -9.47 9.46 -4.01
N VAL A 110 -9.72 8.27 -3.46
CA VAL A 110 -9.46 7.00 -4.14
C VAL A 110 -10.79 6.29 -4.40
N ALA A 111 -11.04 5.93 -5.66
CA ALA A 111 -12.11 5.02 -6.02
C ALA A 111 -11.58 3.59 -6.15
N PHE A 112 -12.31 2.62 -5.57
CA PHE A 112 -12.03 1.20 -5.73
C PHE A 112 -13.01 0.61 -6.75
N ASN A 113 -12.53 0.36 -7.97
CA ASN A 113 -13.28 -0.25 -9.06
C ASN A 113 -12.86 -1.72 -9.23
N LEU A 114 -12.84 -2.45 -8.12
CA LEU A 114 -12.39 -3.83 -8.12
C LEU A 114 -13.33 -4.69 -8.98
N LYS A 115 -12.74 -5.58 -9.78
CA LYS A 115 -13.50 -6.55 -10.57
C LYS A 115 -14.21 -7.55 -9.64
N CYS A 116 -15.38 -8.04 -10.05
CA CYS A 116 -16.23 -8.96 -9.29
C CYS A 116 -15.58 -10.29 -8.88
N ASN A 117 -14.41 -10.63 -9.41
CA ASN A 117 -13.63 -11.81 -9.04
C ASN A 117 -12.61 -11.56 -7.92
N TYR A 118 -12.52 -10.33 -7.39
CA TYR A 118 -11.71 -10.05 -6.22
C TYR A 118 -12.29 -10.77 -4.99
N ASN A 119 -11.50 -11.68 -4.42
CA ASN A 119 -11.93 -12.54 -3.32
C ASN A 119 -10.83 -12.58 -2.26
N PRO A 120 -10.78 -11.58 -1.37
CA PRO A 120 -9.71 -11.43 -0.39
C PRO A 120 -9.93 -12.36 0.80
N ARG A 121 -9.75 -13.67 0.60
CA ARG A 121 -10.00 -14.72 1.61
C ARG A 121 -9.13 -14.60 2.87
N HIS A 122 -8.03 -13.86 2.77
CA HIS A 122 -7.04 -13.72 3.85
C HIS A 122 -6.99 -12.32 4.46
N LEU A 123 -7.92 -11.44 4.08
CA LEU A 123 -8.01 -10.10 4.63
C LEU A 123 -8.49 -10.14 6.08
N VAL A 124 -7.59 -9.75 6.97
CA VAL A 124 -7.80 -9.70 8.42
C VAL A 124 -8.16 -8.29 8.86
N MET A 125 -7.58 -7.26 8.22
CA MET A 125 -7.77 -5.86 8.59
C MET A 125 -8.00 -4.98 7.36
N PHE A 126 -9.09 -4.21 7.39
CA PHE A 126 -9.48 -3.28 6.34
C PHE A 126 -9.91 -1.96 6.99
N ASP A 127 -8.98 -1.02 7.12
CA ASP A 127 -9.23 0.27 7.75
C ASP A 127 -9.15 1.44 6.76
N LEU A 128 -10.31 2.04 6.51
CA LEU A 128 -10.51 3.23 5.69
C LEU A 128 -11.07 4.42 6.48
N SER A 129 -11.12 4.33 7.81
CA SER A 129 -11.90 5.20 8.70
C SER A 129 -11.59 6.70 8.56
N SER A 130 -10.38 7.06 8.10
CA SER A 130 -9.95 8.46 7.90
C SER A 130 -9.82 8.88 6.43
N SER A 131 -10.22 8.03 5.48
CA SER A 131 -9.96 8.23 4.06
C SER A 131 -11.06 8.98 3.28
N GLY A 132 -12.24 9.23 3.87
CA GLY A 132 -13.34 9.87 3.14
C GLY A 132 -13.91 9.04 1.98
N ILE A 133 -13.51 7.76 1.87
CA ILE A 133 -13.95 6.82 0.84
C ILE A 133 -15.36 6.35 1.21
N ARG A 134 -16.35 6.67 0.36
CA ARG A 134 -17.79 6.51 0.67
C ARG A 134 -18.44 5.27 0.06
N GLN A 135 -17.78 4.54 -0.83
CA GLN A 135 -18.36 3.36 -1.49
C GLN A 135 -17.32 2.27 -1.75
N LEU A 136 -17.58 1.09 -1.19
CA LEU A 136 -17.06 -0.18 -1.70
C LEU A 136 -18.26 -1.01 -2.12
N LYS A 137 -18.43 -1.25 -3.42
CA LYS A 137 -19.61 -1.94 -3.92
C LYS A 137 -19.61 -3.46 -3.65
N GLU A 138 -18.53 -4.06 -3.14
CA GLU A 138 -18.41 -5.54 -3.19
C GLU A 138 -17.83 -6.25 -1.96
N PHE A 139 -17.52 -5.57 -0.84
CA PHE A 139 -16.97 -6.28 0.33
C PHE A 139 -18.08 -6.85 1.22
N LYS A 140 -18.44 -8.11 1.00
CA LYS A 140 -19.11 -8.92 2.03
C LYS A 140 -18.03 -9.51 2.93
N ILE A 141 -17.71 -8.81 4.02
CA ILE A 141 -16.94 -9.41 5.13
C ILE A 141 -17.87 -10.45 5.76
N ARG A 142 -17.60 -11.74 5.53
CA ARG A 142 -18.23 -12.80 6.32
C ARG A 142 -17.58 -12.75 7.70
N THR A 143 -18.36 -12.26 8.66
CA THR A 143 -18.06 -12.34 10.09
C THR A 143 -18.35 -13.74 10.62
#